data_AF-A0A8J6R0H6-F1
#
_entry.id   AF-A0A8J6R0H6-F1
#
_cell.length_a   1.000
_cell.length_b   1.000
_cell.length_c   1.000
_cell.angle_alpha   90.00
_cell.angle_beta   90.00
_cell.angle_gamma   90.00
#
_symmetry.space_group_name_H-M   'P 1'
#
loop_
_entity.id
_entity.type
_entity.pdbx_description
1 polymer ?
#
loop_
_entity_poly.entity_id
_entity_poly.type
_entity_poly.pdbx_seq_one_letter_code
_entity_poly.pdbx_strand_id
1 'polypeptide(L)' 'MGNRPCCRSCRHCTLSSGAEMGWCQLRKLPIDQELAAELWCHHWTARPPRLPVMGDSPAELLPQHGERQLALADVLES' A
#
# COMPACT_ATOMS: atom_id res chain seq x y z
N MET A 1 -11.31 -2.28 10.94
CA MET A 1 -10.12 -2.76 11.68
C MET A 1 -8.96 -1.82 11.34
N GLY A 2 -8.63 -0.88 12.21
CA GLY A 2 -7.56 0.09 11.94
C GLY A 2 -6.19 -0.56 12.04
N ASN A 3 -5.41 -0.58 10.97
CA ASN A 3 -4.04 -1.07 11.00
C ASN A 3 -3.19 -0.12 11.88
N ARG A 4 -2.81 -0.59 13.08
CA ARG A 4 -1.85 0.14 13.93
C ARG A 4 -0.53 0.31 13.16
N PRO A 5 0.09 1.50 13.16
CA PRO A 5 1.38 1.70 12.50
C PRO A 5 2.45 0.82 13.14
N CYS A 6 3.19 0.07 12.34
CA CYS A 6 4.26 -0.81 12.80
C CYS A 6 5.34 -1.00 11.73
N CYS A 7 6.48 -1.60 12.09
CA CYS A 7 7.57 -1.90 11.17
C CYS A 7 7.11 -2.78 9.98
N ARG A 8 6.14 -3.68 10.19
CA ARG A 8 5.55 -4.52 9.12
C ARG A 8 4.80 -3.72 8.05
N SER A 9 4.16 -2.63 8.44
CA SER A 9 3.44 -1.74 7.51
C SER A 9 4.27 -0.53 7.06
N CYS A 10 5.51 -0.42 7.50
CA CYS A 10 6.39 0.71 7.19
C CYS A 10 7.04 0.56 5.81
N ARG A 11 7.06 1.63 5.03
CA ARG A 11 7.74 1.68 3.71
C ARG A 11 9.26 1.49 3.81
N HIS A 12 9.86 1.89 4.93
CA HIS A 12 11.31 1.86 5.14
C HIS A 12 11.84 0.50 5.60
N CYS A 13 10.95 -0.43 5.92
CA CYS A 13 11.32 -1.75 6.38
C CYS A 13 11.26 -2.75 5.24
N THR A 14 12.30 -3.54 5.07
CA THR A 14 12.35 -4.69 4.16
C THR A 14 12.26 -5.95 5.01
N LEU A 15 11.09 -6.58 5.01
CA LEU A 15 10.84 -7.88 5.64
C LEU A 15 10.81 -8.91 4.52
N SER A 16 11.71 -9.89 4.54
CA SER A 16 11.78 -10.92 3.51
C SER A 16 11.14 -12.19 4.04
N SER A 17 10.06 -12.65 3.40
CA SER A 17 9.42 -13.91 3.76
C SER A 17 10.43 -15.05 3.60
N GLY A 18 10.92 -15.59 4.73
CA GLY A 18 11.96 -16.64 4.77
C GLY A 18 13.30 -16.23 5.38
N ALA A 19 13.50 -14.94 5.71
CA ALA A 19 14.61 -14.52 6.57
C ALA A 19 14.15 -14.47 8.03
N GLU A 20 15.04 -14.73 8.99
CA GLU A 20 14.72 -14.55 10.42
C GLU A 20 14.69 -13.06 10.81
N MET A 21 15.46 -12.25 10.08
CA MET A 21 15.60 -10.82 10.31
C MET A 21 15.19 -10.01 9.07
N GLY A 22 14.45 -8.93 9.31
CA GLY A 22 14.27 -7.81 8.40
C GLY A 22 15.24 -6.67 8.68
N TRP A 23 15.11 -5.60 7.91
CA TRP A 23 15.98 -4.42 8.02
C TRP A 23 15.19 -3.13 7.92
N CYS A 24 15.51 -2.15 8.78
CA CYS A 24 15.03 -0.78 8.65
C CYS A 24 16.06 0.05 7.88
N GLN A 25 15.76 0.43 6.64
CA GLN A 25 16.68 1.24 5.83
C GLN A 25 16.91 2.64 6.41
N LEU A 26 15.87 3.22 7.04
CA LEU A 26 15.95 4.57 7.60
C LEU A 26 16.79 4.63 8.88
N ARG A 27 16.55 3.70 9.83
CA ARG A 27 17.29 3.64 11.09
C ARG A 27 18.59 2.83 11.02
N LYS A 28 18.83 2.12 9.91
CA LYS A 28 19.99 1.24 9.69
C LYS A 28 20.16 0.19 10.79
N LEU A 29 19.08 -0.53 11.10
CA LEU A 29 19.07 -1.57 12.15
C LEU A 29 18.33 -2.84 11.71
N PRO A 30 18.70 -4.00 12.28
CA PRO A 30 17.96 -5.24 12.09
C PRO A 30 16.61 -5.20 12.81
N ILE A 31 15.59 -5.80 12.21
CA ILE A 31 14.24 -5.93 12.78
C ILE A 31 13.93 -7.41 12.87
N ASP A 32 13.63 -7.89 14.07
CA ASP A 32 13.12 -9.25 14.25
C ASP A 32 11.74 -9.40 13.56
N GLN A 33 11.55 -10.45 12.76
CA GLN A 33 10.32 -10.60 11.98
C GLN A 33 9.08 -10.87 12.82
N GLU A 34 9.23 -11.57 13.95
CA GLU A 34 8.12 -11.85 14.86
C GLU A 34 7.67 -10.56 15.54
N LEU A 35 8.62 -9.70 15.90
CA LEU A 35 8.33 -8.42 16.55
C LEU A 35 7.92 -7.30 15.58
N ALA A 36 8.12 -7.46 14.27
CA ALA A 36 7.89 -6.39 13.29
C ALA A 36 6.44 -5.86 13.28
N ALA A 37 5.47 -6.66 13.73
CA ALA A 37 4.07 -6.25 13.86
C ALA A 37 3.79 -5.37 15.09
N GLU A 38 4.65 -5.41 16.09
CA GLU A 38 4.52 -4.71 17.37
C GLU A 38 5.41 -3.47 17.45
N LEU A 39 6.58 -3.53 16.81
CA LEU A 39 7.57 -2.46 16.80
C LEU A 39 7.06 -1.24 16.02
N TRP A 40 7.33 -0.07 16.59
CA TRP A 40 7.00 1.22 15.99
C TRP A 40 8.10 2.25 16.25
N CYS A 41 8.19 3.24 15.38
CA CYS A 41 9.02 4.43 15.59
C CYS A 41 8.33 5.66 15.00
N HIS A 42 8.71 6.85 15.47
CA HIS A 42 8.14 8.13 15.00
C HIS A 42 8.30 8.39 13.50
N HIS A 43 9.21 7.69 12.83
CA HIS A 43 9.46 7.82 11.40
C HIS A 43 8.64 6.83 10.55
N TRP A 44 7.61 6.23 11.12
CA TRP A 44 6.73 5.34 10.37
C TRP A 44 6.09 6.08 9.20
N THR A 45 6.06 5.42 8.04
CA THR A 45 5.33 5.90 6.87
C THR A 45 4.67 4.70 6.21
N ALA A 46 3.38 4.82 5.89
CA ALA A 46 2.62 3.76 5.25
C ALA A 46 3.29 3.29 3.95
N ARG A 47 3.34 1.98 3.74
CA ARG A 47 3.74 1.40 2.45
C ARG A 47 2.70 1.81 1.38
N PRO A 48 3.15 2.32 0.21
CA PRO A 48 2.21 2.66 -0.86
C PRO A 48 1.49 1.39 -1.35
N PRO A 49 0.21 1.49 -1.71
CA PRO A 49 -0.51 0.37 -2.32
C PRO A 49 0.17 -0.02 -3.64
N ARG A 50 0.22 -1.33 -3.91
CA ARG A 50 0.63 -1.81 -5.23
C ARG A 50 -0.55 -1.60 -6.16
N LEU A 51 -0.47 -0.57 -7.01
CA LEU A 51 -1.45 -0.38 -8.08
C LEU A 51 -1.20 -1.44 -9.16
N PRO A 52 -2.25 -2.02 -9.77
CA PRO A 52 -2.08 -2.83 -10.96
C PRO A 52 -1.37 -1.99 -12.03
N VAL A 53 -0.34 -2.55 -12.66
CA VAL A 53 0.28 -1.93 -13.83
C VAL A 53 -0.74 -2.07 -14.95
N MET A 54 -1.36 -0.96 -15.37
CA MET A 54 -2.10 -0.94 -16.63
C MET A 54 -1.06 -1.26 -17.71
N GLY A 55 -1.10 -2.50 -18.22
CA GLY A 55 -0.29 -2.87 -19.36
C GLY A 55 -0.63 -1.96 -20.53
N ASP A 56 0.39 -1.52 -21.27
CA ASP A 56 0.29 -0.87 -22.58
C ASP A 56 -0.25 -1.88 -23.63
N SER A 57 -1.36 -2.55 -23.32
CA SER A 57 -2.05 -3.48 -24.19
C SER A 57 -3.17 -2.72 -24.90
N PRO A 58 -3.02 -2.37 -26.19
CA PRO A 58 -4.04 -1.62 -26.95
C PRO A 58 -5.31 -2.43 -27.28
N ALA A 59 -5.62 -3.50 -26.53
CA ALA A 59 -6.61 -4.50 -26.94
C ALA A 59 -7.84 -4.66 -26.01
N GLU A 60 -7.90 -4.06 -24.82
CA GLU A 60 -9.07 -4.24 -23.92
C GLU A 60 -9.51 -2.94 -23.24
N LEU A 61 -9.74 -1.89 -24.04
CA LEU A 61 -10.61 -0.76 -23.65
C LEU A 61 -12.08 -1.04 -24.00
N LEU A 62 -12.54 -2.28 -23.85
CA LEU A 62 -13.98 -2.55 -23.92
C LEU A 62 -14.61 -1.97 -22.65
N PRO A 63 -15.57 -1.02 -22.76
CA PRO A 63 -16.23 -0.47 -21.60
C PRO A 63 -17.01 -1.61 -20.93
N GLN A 64 -16.54 -2.05 -19.77
CA GLN A 64 -17.32 -2.86 -18.86
C GLN A 64 -18.58 -2.06 -18.53
N HIS A 65 -19.70 -2.55 -19.07
CA HIS A 65 -21.02 -1.93 -19.00
C HIS A 65 -21.45 -1.81 -17.53
N GLY A 66 -21.14 -0.69 -16.86
CA GLY A 66 -21.47 -0.51 -15.44
C GLY A 66 -20.98 0.79 -14.78
N GLU A 67 -19.98 1.49 -15.33
CA GLU A 67 -19.43 2.69 -14.70
C GLU A 67 -20.04 3.97 -15.29
N ARG A 68 -21.32 4.23 -14.98
CA ARG A 68 -21.88 5.57 -15.22
C ARG A 68 -21.41 6.49 -14.09
N GLN A 69 -20.30 7.19 -14.31
CA GLN A 69 -19.88 8.27 -13.41
C GLN A 69 -20.96 9.36 -13.40
N LEU A 70 -21.45 9.71 -12.21
CA LEU A 70 -22.38 10.82 -12.01
C LEU A 70 -21.68 12.12 -12.42
N ALA A 71 -22.22 12.80 -13.43
CA ALA A 71 -21.75 14.11 -13.84
C ALA A 71 -22.18 15.17 -12.82
N LEU A 72 -21.32 16.14 -12.54
CA LEU A 72 -21.63 17.24 -11.62
C LEU A 72 -22.88 18.04 -12.07
N ALA A 73 -23.14 18.08 -13.39
CA ALA A 73 -24.33 18.71 -13.95
C ALA A 73 -25.63 18.10 -13.43
N ASP A 74 -25.71 16.75 -13.35
CA ASP A 74 -26.87 16.01 -12.85
C ASP A 74 -27.23 16.35 -11.39
N VAL A 75 -26.25 16.79 -10.59
CA VAL A 75 -26.44 17.15 -9.18
C VAL A 75 -26.91 18.61 -9.02
N LEU A 76 -26.57 19.48 -9.96
CA LEU A 76 -26.88 20.90 -9.91
C LEU A 76 -28.27 21.23 -10.45
N GLU A 77 -28.90 20.28 -11.16
CA GLU A 77 -30.24 20.42 -11.74
C GLU A 77 -31.36 19.84 -10.84
N SER A 78 -31.04 19.41 -9.60
CA SER A 78 -32.01 18.91 -8.59
C SER A 78 -32.44 19.97 -7.58
#